data_AF-K1RT79-F1
#
_entry.id   AF-K1RT79-F1
#
_cell.length_a   1.000
_cell.length_b   1.000
_cell.length_c   1.000
_cell.angle_alpha   90.00
_cell.angle_beta   90.00
_cell.angle_gamma   90.00
#
_symmetry.space_group_name_H-M   'P 1'
#
loop_
_entity.id
_entity.type
_entity.pdbx_description
1 polymer ?
#
loop_
_entity_poly.entity_id
_entity_poly.type
_entity_poly.pdbx_seq_one_letter_code
_entity_poly.pdbx_strand_id
1 'polypeptide(L)'
;TGEGKPVLVDKYISGREVEVDAICDGRDVFVPGIMELVERTGVHSGDSISVYPPFSISDKVKGTILTYAKKLGLGIGIVGLYNIQFIVDKSDHVYIIEVNPRSSRTVPFLSKATGYQLADIATNVILGTSLKEQGIFDLYPPEKERCYVKAPVFSFAKLHGLDAYLSPEMKSTG
;
A
#
# COMPACT_ATOMS: atom_id res chain seq x y z
N THR A 1 -6.88 18.71 -13.94
CA THR A 1 -7.77 18.67 -15.11
C THR A 1 -8.58 17.38 -15.04
N GLY A 2 -9.82 17.48 -14.51
CA GLY A 2 -10.67 16.33 -14.15
C GLY A 2 -11.93 16.20 -15.01
N GLU A 3 -12.00 16.88 -16.15
CA GLU A 3 -13.14 16.78 -17.06
C GLU A 3 -13.23 15.37 -17.66
N GLY A 4 -14.39 14.73 -17.50
CA GLY A 4 -14.71 13.42 -18.08
C GLY A 4 -14.50 12.20 -17.17
N LYS A 5 -14.06 12.37 -15.91
CA LYS A 5 -13.97 11.25 -14.96
C LYS A 5 -15.20 11.19 -14.05
N PRO A 6 -15.84 10.02 -13.87
CA PRO A 6 -16.98 9.89 -12.97
C PRO A 6 -16.56 10.13 -11.52
N VAL A 7 -17.44 10.75 -10.74
CA VAL A 7 -17.31 10.81 -9.28
C VAL A 7 -17.88 9.52 -8.71
N LEU A 8 -17.06 8.78 -7.95
CA LEU A 8 -17.48 7.58 -7.26
C LEU A 8 -18.05 7.95 -5.89
N VAL A 9 -19.24 7.41 -5.58
CA VAL A 9 -19.87 7.52 -4.25
C VAL A 9 -19.96 6.11 -3.70
N ASP A 10 -19.24 5.85 -2.61
CA ASP A 10 -19.16 4.52 -2.00
C ASP A 10 -19.78 4.50 -0.60
N LYS A 11 -20.18 3.31 -0.15
CA LYS A 11 -20.65 3.07 1.20
C LYS A 11 -19.46 3.15 2.16
N TYR A 12 -19.62 3.89 3.26
CA TYR A 12 -18.62 3.89 4.32
C TYR A 12 -18.51 2.50 4.96
N ILE A 13 -17.31 1.91 4.94
CA ILE A 13 -16.99 0.64 5.58
C ILE A 13 -16.05 0.93 6.75
N SER A 14 -16.52 0.68 7.97
CA SER A 14 -15.67 0.80 9.16
C SER A 14 -14.74 -0.41 9.24
N GLY A 15 -13.43 -0.18 9.20
CA GLY A 15 -12.43 -1.24 9.36
C GLY A 15 -11.04 -0.71 9.67
N ARG A 16 -10.07 -1.62 9.57
CA ARG A 16 -8.64 -1.33 9.55
C ARG A 16 -8.23 -1.06 8.11
N GLU A 17 -7.43 -0.04 7.89
CA GLU A 17 -6.84 0.19 6.57
C GLU A 17 -5.51 -0.57 6.45
N VAL A 18 -5.33 -1.21 5.30
CA VAL A 18 -4.13 -1.98 4.97
C VAL A 18 -3.67 -1.57 3.59
N GLU A 19 -2.37 -1.35 3.42
CA GLU A 19 -1.77 -0.95 2.16
C GLU A 19 -0.66 -1.91 1.75
N VAL A 20 -0.53 -2.11 0.44
CA VAL A 20 0.47 -2.99 -0.15
C VAL A 20 1.11 -2.31 -1.34
N ASP A 21 2.43 -2.25 -1.36
CA ASP A 21 3.20 -1.98 -2.58
C ASP A 21 3.65 -3.30 -3.18
N ALA A 22 3.40 -3.49 -4.48
CA ALA A 22 3.70 -4.72 -5.20
C ALA A 22 4.39 -4.42 -6.54
N ILE A 23 5.11 -5.40 -7.06
CA ILE A 23 5.76 -5.36 -8.37
C ILE A 23 5.21 -6.50 -9.20
N CYS A 24 4.77 -6.22 -10.42
CA CYS A 24 4.36 -7.24 -11.38
C CYS A 24 5.25 -7.18 -12.62
N ASP A 25 5.69 -8.32 -13.15
CA ASP A 25 6.47 -8.41 -14.39
C ASP A 25 5.63 -8.90 -15.59
N GLY A 26 4.30 -8.82 -15.47
CA GLY A 26 3.34 -9.34 -16.44
C GLY A 26 3.03 -10.84 -16.31
N ARG A 27 3.78 -11.59 -15.49
CA ARG A 27 3.54 -13.03 -15.27
C ARG A 27 3.54 -13.44 -13.79
N ASP A 28 4.44 -12.87 -13.02
CA ASP A 28 4.67 -13.08 -11.61
C ASP A 28 4.43 -11.75 -10.85
N VAL A 29 4.16 -11.86 -9.55
CA VAL A 29 3.93 -10.71 -8.68
C VAL A 29 4.77 -10.91 -7.43
N PHE A 30 5.36 -9.81 -6.96
CA PHE A 30 6.14 -9.74 -5.73
C PHE A 30 5.55 -8.70 -4.79
N VAL A 31 5.26 -9.12 -3.57
CA VAL A 31 4.78 -8.30 -2.46
C VAL A 31 5.86 -8.35 -1.36
N PRO A 32 6.72 -7.32 -1.21
CA PRO A 32 7.79 -7.30 -0.21
C PRO A 32 7.28 -7.21 1.24
N GLY A 33 6.05 -6.74 1.45
CA GLY A 33 5.46 -6.54 2.77
C GLY A 33 4.03 -6.02 2.71
N ILE A 34 3.28 -6.26 3.78
CA ILE A 34 1.95 -5.70 4.01
C ILE A 34 2.06 -4.67 5.14
N MET A 35 1.46 -3.49 4.96
CA MET A 35 1.48 -2.42 5.95
C MET A 35 0.08 -2.20 6.52
N GLU A 36 -0.03 -2.10 7.84
CA GLU A 36 -1.29 -1.82 8.54
C GLU A 36 -1.27 -0.40 9.12
N LEU A 37 -2.34 0.35 8.90
CA LEU A 37 -2.51 1.69 9.45
C LEU A 37 -3.05 1.61 10.89
N VAL A 38 -2.57 2.49 11.75
CA VAL A 38 -3.03 2.58 13.15
C VAL A 38 -4.42 3.23 13.21
N GLU A 39 -4.64 4.27 12.42
CA GLU A 39 -5.92 4.93 12.26
C GLU A 39 -6.92 4.03 11.52
N ARG A 40 -8.21 4.20 11.86
CA ARG A 40 -9.30 3.49 11.19
C ARG A 40 -9.68 4.21 9.89
N THR A 41 -10.54 3.55 9.12
CA THR A 41 -11.09 4.11 7.88
C THR A 41 -11.54 5.57 8.04
N GLY A 42 -11.15 6.41 7.07
CA GLY A 42 -11.57 7.82 7.01
C GLY A 42 -10.49 8.84 7.38
N VAL A 43 -9.29 8.38 7.75
CA VAL A 43 -8.08 9.20 7.78
C VAL A 43 -7.25 8.88 6.54
N HIS A 44 -6.84 9.91 5.79
CA HIS A 44 -6.02 9.71 4.60
C HIS A 44 -4.71 8.98 4.93
N SER A 45 -4.33 7.97 4.15
CA SER A 45 -3.13 7.14 4.40
C SER A 45 -1.81 7.90 4.58
N GLY A 46 -1.67 9.05 3.93
CA GLY A 46 -0.53 9.96 4.12
C GLY A 46 -0.42 10.55 5.54
N ASP A 47 -1.56 10.76 6.19
CA ASP A 47 -1.70 11.31 7.55
C ASP A 47 -1.83 10.23 8.62
N SER A 48 -1.83 8.95 8.20
CA SER A 48 -1.87 7.81 9.10
C SER A 48 -0.45 7.36 9.48
N ILE A 49 -0.35 6.75 10.66
CA ILE A 49 0.80 5.98 11.10
C ILE A 49 0.70 4.61 10.41
N SER A 50 1.75 4.22 9.70
CA SER A 50 1.82 2.96 8.94
C SER A 50 2.86 2.04 9.55
N VAL A 51 2.49 0.76 9.76
CA VAL A 51 3.30 -0.23 10.48
C VAL A 51 3.55 -1.45 9.59
N TYR A 52 4.83 -1.84 9.49
CA TYR A 52 5.25 -3.10 8.88
C TYR A 52 6.08 -3.92 9.88
N PRO A 53 5.89 -5.24 9.99
CA PRO A 53 4.77 -6.03 9.45
C PRO A 53 3.42 -5.64 10.09
N PRO A 54 2.27 -6.12 9.57
CA PRO A 54 0.98 -5.77 10.14
C PRO A 54 0.81 -6.44 11.51
N PHE A 55 0.12 -5.77 12.44
CA PHE A 55 0.14 -6.12 13.87
C PHE A 55 -1.17 -6.75 14.38
N SER A 56 -2.28 -6.64 13.64
CA SER A 56 -3.58 -7.13 14.11
C SER A 56 -4.39 -7.97 13.12
N ILE A 57 -4.01 -7.98 11.84
CA ILE A 57 -4.73 -8.77 10.83
C ILE A 57 -4.32 -10.25 10.85
N SER A 58 -5.29 -11.14 10.60
CA SER A 58 -5.07 -12.58 10.59
C SER A 58 -4.34 -13.07 9.33
N ASP A 59 -3.71 -14.24 9.39
CA ASP A 59 -3.06 -14.85 8.22
C ASP A 59 -4.06 -15.14 7.08
N LYS A 60 -5.34 -15.39 7.42
CA LYS A 60 -6.42 -15.51 6.43
C LYS A 60 -6.60 -14.21 5.65
N VAL A 61 -6.59 -13.07 6.34
CA VAL A 61 -6.67 -11.75 5.71
C VAL A 61 -5.44 -11.50 4.84
N LYS A 62 -4.22 -11.78 5.34
CA LYS A 62 -2.98 -11.66 4.56
C LYS A 62 -3.05 -12.48 3.27
N GLY A 63 -3.46 -13.75 3.35
CA GLY A 63 -3.61 -14.62 2.18
C GLY A 63 -4.64 -14.09 1.16
N THR A 64 -5.73 -13.47 1.64
CA THR A 64 -6.73 -12.83 0.78
C THR A 64 -6.15 -11.61 0.06
N ILE A 65 -5.44 -10.75 0.79
CA ILE A 65 -4.75 -9.56 0.25
C ILE A 65 -3.73 -9.97 -0.81
N LEU A 66 -2.88 -10.98 -0.54
CA LEU A 66 -1.90 -11.48 -1.51
C LEU A 66 -2.56 -12.05 -2.77
N THR A 67 -3.69 -12.75 -2.61
CA THR A 67 -4.48 -13.25 -3.73
C THR A 67 -5.02 -12.09 -4.59
N TYR A 68 -5.55 -11.05 -3.95
CA TYR A 68 -6.06 -9.87 -4.65
C TYR A 68 -4.93 -9.11 -5.34
N ALA A 69 -3.81 -8.89 -4.67
CA ALA A 69 -2.65 -8.23 -5.24
C ALA A 69 -2.17 -8.92 -6.52
N LYS A 70 -2.05 -10.26 -6.49
CA LYS A 70 -1.68 -11.06 -7.67
C LYS A 70 -2.70 -10.93 -8.80
N LYS A 71 -3.99 -11.09 -8.50
CA LYS A 71 -5.06 -11.01 -9.52
C LYS A 71 -5.14 -9.61 -10.15
N LEU A 72 -5.00 -8.56 -9.36
CA LEU A 72 -5.04 -7.18 -9.85
C LEU A 72 -3.82 -6.85 -10.73
N GLY A 73 -2.61 -7.20 -10.29
CA GLY A 73 -1.39 -6.96 -11.07
C GLY A 73 -1.46 -7.58 -12.46
N LEU A 74 -1.80 -8.87 -12.52
CA LEU A 74 -1.90 -9.61 -13.78
C LEU A 74 -3.14 -9.21 -14.61
N GLY A 75 -4.29 -9.02 -13.96
CA GLY A 75 -5.55 -8.70 -14.64
C GLY A 75 -5.58 -7.31 -15.27
N ILE A 76 -4.90 -6.33 -14.67
CA ILE A 76 -4.75 -4.98 -15.22
C ILE A 76 -3.63 -4.94 -16.27
N GLY A 77 -2.72 -5.92 -16.27
CA GLY A 77 -1.55 -5.94 -17.16
C GLY A 77 -0.43 -5.01 -16.70
N ILE A 78 -0.22 -4.90 -15.39
CA ILE A 78 0.81 -4.02 -14.81
C ILE A 78 2.20 -4.62 -15.04
N VAL A 79 3.13 -3.78 -15.49
CA VAL A 79 4.57 -4.08 -15.54
C VAL A 79 5.29 -2.98 -14.77
N GLY A 80 5.84 -3.33 -13.60
CA GLY A 80 6.46 -2.40 -12.64
C GLY A 80 5.70 -2.30 -11.31
N LEU A 81 5.85 -1.16 -10.63
CA LEU A 81 5.26 -0.91 -9.31
C LEU A 81 3.78 -0.55 -9.38
N TYR A 82 3.04 -1.04 -8.39
CA TYR A 82 1.68 -0.61 -8.11
C TYR A 82 1.38 -0.71 -6.62
N ASN A 83 0.44 0.13 -6.18
CA ASN A 83 -0.01 0.18 -4.80
C ASN A 83 -1.50 -0.17 -4.74
N ILE A 84 -1.90 -0.85 -3.67
CA ILE A 84 -3.28 -1.24 -3.42
C ILE A 84 -3.63 -0.88 -1.98
N GLN A 85 -4.79 -0.27 -1.81
CA GLN A 85 -5.34 0.06 -0.50
C GLN A 85 -6.58 -0.78 -0.24
N PHE A 86 -6.67 -1.31 0.98
CA PHE A 86 -7.71 -2.22 1.42
C PHE A 86 -8.36 -1.74 2.72
N ILE A 87 -9.61 -2.14 2.92
CA ILE A 87 -10.28 -2.10 4.22
C ILE A 87 -10.49 -3.54 4.68
N VAL A 88 -10.14 -3.82 5.94
CA VAL A 88 -10.42 -5.09 6.61
C VAL A 88 -11.45 -4.85 7.70
N ASP A 89 -12.65 -5.40 7.54
CA ASP A 89 -13.71 -5.25 8.53
C ASP A 89 -13.49 -6.14 9.77
N LYS A 90 -14.43 -6.06 10.74
CA LYS A 90 -14.37 -6.83 11.99
C LYS A 90 -14.59 -8.33 11.80
N SER A 91 -15.12 -8.74 10.64
CA SER A 91 -15.38 -10.13 10.26
C SER A 91 -14.30 -10.67 9.31
N ASP A 92 -13.17 -9.97 9.20
CA ASP A 92 -12.04 -10.31 8.32
C ASP A 92 -12.40 -10.34 6.83
N HIS A 93 -13.45 -9.60 6.41
CA HIS A 93 -13.68 -9.36 4.98
C HIS A 93 -12.74 -8.27 4.47
N VAL A 94 -12.15 -8.51 3.30
CA VAL A 94 -11.21 -7.62 2.63
C VAL A 94 -11.90 -6.92 1.48
N TYR A 95 -11.92 -5.59 1.51
CA TYR A 95 -12.46 -4.73 0.46
C TYR A 95 -11.32 -3.94 -0.18
N ILE A 96 -11.37 -3.72 -1.49
CA ILE A 96 -10.40 -2.89 -2.21
C ILE A 96 -10.94 -1.46 -2.24
N ILE A 97 -10.14 -0.48 -1.80
CA ILE A 97 -10.44 0.95 -1.94
C ILE A 97 -10.04 1.41 -3.34
N GLU A 98 -8.75 1.31 -3.63
CA GLU A 98 -8.18 1.77 -4.90
C GLU A 98 -6.91 0.98 -5.27
N VAL A 99 -6.57 1.05 -6.56
CA VAL A 99 -5.32 0.54 -7.12
C VAL A 99 -4.64 1.67 -7.86
N ASN A 100 -3.38 1.94 -7.51
CA ASN A 100 -2.54 2.94 -8.15
C ASN A 100 -1.46 2.22 -8.96
N PRO A 101 -1.54 2.17 -10.31
CA PRO A 101 -0.56 1.49 -11.17
C PRO A 101 0.72 2.33 -11.33
N ARG A 102 1.33 2.71 -10.21
CA ARG A 102 2.55 3.51 -10.10
C ARG A 102 3.17 3.33 -8.72
N SER A 103 4.38 3.86 -8.55
CA SER A 103 5.00 4.03 -7.24
C SER A 103 4.13 4.89 -6.30
N SER A 104 4.16 4.55 -5.02
CA SER A 104 3.48 5.24 -3.93
C SER A 104 4.48 5.95 -3.01
N ARG A 105 3.96 6.69 -2.03
CA ARG A 105 4.78 7.34 -1.00
C ARG A 105 5.38 6.35 0.01
N THR A 106 4.86 5.13 0.09
CA THR A 106 5.28 4.10 1.05
C THR A 106 6.42 3.23 0.53
N VAL A 107 6.68 3.23 -0.78
CA VAL A 107 7.79 2.49 -1.41
C VAL A 107 9.14 2.75 -0.73
N PRO A 108 9.59 4.00 -0.47
CA PRO A 108 10.88 4.24 0.20
C PRO A 108 10.92 3.71 1.64
N PHE A 109 9.79 3.77 2.36
CA PHE A 109 9.68 3.23 3.72
C PHE A 109 9.79 1.71 3.69
N LEU A 110 8.99 1.05 2.83
CA LEU A 110 8.95 -0.40 2.71
C LEU A 110 10.27 -0.97 2.19
N SER A 111 10.95 -0.28 1.26
CA SER A 111 12.29 -0.66 0.80
C SER A 111 13.31 -0.70 1.94
N LYS A 112 13.31 0.32 2.81
CA LYS A 112 14.21 0.37 3.98
C LYS A 112 13.85 -0.69 5.02
N ALA A 113 12.55 -0.90 5.26
CA ALA A 113 12.07 -1.84 6.26
C ALA A 113 12.33 -3.32 5.86
N THR A 114 12.15 -3.64 4.58
CA THR A 114 12.28 -5.02 4.07
C THR A 114 13.69 -5.34 3.58
N GLY A 115 14.44 -4.33 3.15
CA GLY A 115 15.75 -4.47 2.51
C GLY A 115 15.67 -4.68 0.99
N TYR A 116 14.48 -4.72 0.40
CA TYR A 116 14.30 -4.83 -1.05
C TYR A 116 14.34 -3.44 -1.71
N GLN A 117 15.21 -3.25 -2.69
CA GLN A 117 15.32 -2.02 -3.47
C GLN A 117 14.21 -1.98 -4.53
N LEU A 118 12.99 -1.65 -4.10
CA LEU A 118 11.78 -1.81 -4.91
C LEU A 118 11.80 -0.97 -6.20
N ALA A 119 12.36 0.23 -6.14
CA ALA A 119 12.51 1.08 -7.32
C ALA A 119 13.42 0.43 -8.38
N ASP A 120 14.53 -0.16 -7.97
CA ASP A 120 15.48 -0.82 -8.87
C ASP A 120 14.90 -2.12 -9.44
N ILE A 121 14.25 -2.93 -8.57
CA ILE A 121 13.57 -4.17 -8.98
C ILE A 121 12.52 -3.87 -10.05
N ALA A 122 11.70 -2.85 -9.82
CA ALA A 122 10.64 -2.45 -10.75
C ALA A 122 11.20 -1.86 -12.04
N THR A 123 12.29 -1.10 -11.96
CA THR A 123 12.97 -0.56 -13.16
C THR A 123 13.48 -1.69 -14.03
N ASN A 124 14.15 -2.69 -13.45
CA ASN A 124 14.61 -3.87 -14.18
C ASN A 124 13.45 -4.64 -14.83
N VAL A 125 12.33 -4.78 -14.13
CA VAL A 125 11.11 -5.37 -14.68
C VAL A 125 10.61 -4.59 -15.90
N ILE A 126 10.53 -3.26 -15.80
CA ILE A 126 10.10 -2.39 -16.91
C ILE A 126 11.07 -2.50 -18.10
N LEU A 127 12.36 -2.71 -17.85
CA LEU A 127 13.39 -2.93 -18.88
C LEU A 127 13.41 -4.35 -19.46
N GLY A 128 12.56 -5.25 -18.97
CA GLY A 128 12.37 -6.60 -19.51
C GLY A 128 13.02 -7.73 -18.71
N THR A 129 13.71 -7.43 -17.60
CA THR A 129 14.26 -8.46 -16.70
C THR A 129 13.22 -8.90 -15.68
N SER A 130 12.75 -10.14 -15.80
CA SER A 130 11.70 -10.69 -14.94
C SER A 130 12.09 -10.80 -13.47
N LEU A 131 11.10 -10.90 -12.56
CA LEU A 131 11.33 -11.04 -11.12
C LEU A 131 12.23 -12.25 -10.79
N LYS A 132 11.99 -13.38 -11.47
CA LYS A 132 12.77 -14.61 -11.28
C LYS A 132 14.22 -14.48 -11.75
N GLU A 133 14.48 -13.75 -12.84
CA GLU A 133 15.85 -13.46 -13.30
C GLU A 133 16.59 -12.57 -12.30
N GLN A 134 15.85 -11.75 -11.54
CA GLN A 134 16.38 -10.97 -10.42
C GLN A 134 16.48 -11.76 -9.10
N GLY A 135 16.19 -13.07 -9.11
CA GLY A 135 16.26 -13.94 -7.93
C GLY A 135 15.05 -13.86 -6.99
N ILE A 136 13.93 -13.28 -7.44
CA ILE A 136 12.70 -13.15 -6.67
C ILE A 136 11.72 -14.22 -7.13
N PHE A 137 11.55 -15.26 -6.31
CA PHE A 137 10.71 -16.42 -6.62
C PHE A 137 9.40 -16.46 -5.82
N ASP A 138 9.42 -15.92 -4.60
CA ASP A 138 8.27 -15.93 -3.71
C ASP A 138 7.34 -14.74 -3.96
N LEU A 139 6.03 -14.98 -3.87
CA LEU A 139 5.05 -13.90 -3.88
C LEU A 139 5.19 -12.99 -2.66
N TYR A 140 5.45 -13.59 -1.49
CA TYR A 140 5.54 -12.90 -0.21
C TYR A 140 6.68 -13.52 0.60
N PRO A 141 7.78 -12.79 0.84
CA PRO A 141 8.90 -13.29 1.62
C PRO A 141 8.57 -13.30 3.13
N PRO A 142 9.35 -14.00 3.97
CA PRO A 142 9.19 -13.95 5.41
C PRO A 142 9.25 -12.53 5.97
N GLU A 143 8.32 -12.21 6.86
CA GLU A 143 8.24 -10.93 7.55
C GLU A 143 9.47 -10.71 8.45
N LYS A 144 9.84 -9.44 8.67
CA LYS A 144 10.92 -9.11 9.61
C LYS A 144 10.42 -9.29 11.05
N GLU A 145 11.27 -9.79 11.94
CA GLU A 145 10.96 -9.87 13.38
C GLU A 145 10.80 -8.50 14.04
N ARG A 146 11.46 -7.47 13.49
CA ARG A 146 11.38 -6.10 13.98
C ARG A 146 10.21 -5.36 13.33
N CYS A 147 9.46 -4.62 14.15
CA CYS A 147 8.48 -3.66 13.66
C CYS A 147 9.13 -2.35 13.20
N TYR A 148 8.65 -1.84 12.08
CA TYR A 148 9.02 -0.56 11.46
C TYR A 148 7.76 0.31 11.42
N VAL A 149 7.92 1.58 11.80
CA VAL A 149 6.79 2.50 11.93
C VAL A 149 7.12 3.79 11.17
N LYS A 150 6.24 4.18 10.25
CA LYS A 150 6.21 5.52 9.66
C LYS A 150 5.18 6.35 10.41
N ALA A 151 5.58 7.52 10.89
CA ALA A 151 4.69 8.50 11.51
C ALA A 151 4.72 9.81 10.70
N PRO A 152 3.56 10.42 10.43
CA PRO A 152 3.46 11.69 9.71
C PRO A 152 3.87 12.88 10.58
N VAL A 153 4.39 13.92 9.95
CA VAL A 153 4.74 15.20 10.56
C VAL A 153 3.88 16.31 9.97
N PHE A 154 3.26 17.10 10.84
CA PHE A 154 2.35 18.18 10.47
C PHE A 154 2.98 19.55 10.73
N SER A 155 2.65 20.52 9.86
CA SER A 155 3.12 21.91 9.96
C SER A 155 2.07 22.87 10.51
N PHE A 156 1.13 22.41 11.35
CA PHE A 156 0.00 23.21 11.85
C PHE A 156 0.42 24.52 12.54
N ALA A 157 1.57 24.54 13.22
CA ALA A 157 2.11 25.75 13.85
C ALA A 157 2.42 26.88 12.85
N LYS A 158 2.59 26.58 11.56
CA LYS A 158 2.85 27.56 10.49
C LYS A 158 1.58 27.93 9.71
N LEU A 159 0.45 27.28 9.99
CA LEU A 159 -0.78 27.34 9.21
C LEU A 159 -1.93 27.85 10.09
N HIS A 160 -1.95 29.16 10.33
CA HIS A 160 -2.99 29.80 11.14
C HIS A 160 -4.37 29.69 10.47
N GLY A 161 -5.40 29.32 11.25
CA GLY A 161 -6.78 29.21 10.78
C GLY A 161 -7.14 27.89 10.08
N LEU A 162 -6.19 26.97 9.96
CA LEU A 162 -6.45 25.62 9.46
C LEU A 162 -6.87 24.69 10.60
N ASP A 163 -7.90 23.89 10.32
CA ASP A 163 -8.42 22.92 11.26
C ASP A 163 -7.49 21.71 11.38
N ALA A 164 -7.09 21.37 12.61
CA ALA A 164 -6.11 20.33 12.92
C ALA A 164 -6.72 18.90 12.96
N TYR A 165 -8.03 18.76 12.75
CA TYR A 165 -8.65 17.42 12.68
C TYR A 165 -8.19 16.65 11.44
N LEU A 166 -7.94 15.35 11.63
CA LEU A 166 -7.64 14.42 10.55
C LEU A 166 -8.88 14.14 9.70
N SER A 167 -8.69 13.95 8.40
CA SER A 167 -9.78 13.80 7.42
C SER A 167 -9.36 12.90 6.25
N PRO A 168 -10.28 12.59 5.32
CA PRO A 168 -9.92 11.90 4.08
C PRO A 168 -9.01 12.71 3.13
N GLU A 169 -8.80 14.00 3.40
CA GLU A 169 -7.82 14.84 2.70
C GLU A 169 -6.51 14.91 3.50
N MET A 170 -5.37 14.75 2.79
CA MET A 170 -4.03 14.77 3.37
C MET A 170 -3.60 16.18 3.82
N LYS A 171 -3.06 16.31 5.03
CA LYS A 171 -2.55 17.56 5.62
C LYS A 171 -1.09 17.48 6.07
N SER A 172 -0.51 16.28 6.18
CA SER A 172 0.88 16.09 6.59
C SER A 172 1.87 16.63 5.55
N THR A 173 3.05 17.01 6.03
CA THR A 173 4.12 17.63 5.23
C THR A 173 5.37 16.75 5.12
N GLY A 174 5.38 15.59 5.80
CA GLY A 174 6.49 14.64 5.83
C GLY A 174 6.14 13.38 6.60
#